data_AF-M1BSL5-F1
#
_entry.id   AF-M1BSL5-F1
#
_cell.length_a   1.000
_cell.length_b   1.000
_cell.length_c   1.000
_cell.angle_alpha   90.00
_cell.angle_beta   90.00
_cell.angle_gamma   90.00
#
_symmetry.space_group_name_H-M   'P 1'
#
loop_
_entity.id
_entity.type
_entity.pdbx_description
1 polymer ?
#
loop_
_entity_poly.entity_id
_entity_poly.type
_entity_poly.pdbx_seq_one_letter_code
_entity_poly.pdbx_strand_id
1 'polypeptide(L)' 'MSRDVTTSVGYDYIPWQCRLRGKIDSNDCVAAFLEERLNMGLNFILSAEIDHKKKGYKFGFGLTVGE' A
#
# COMPACT_ATOMS: atom_id res chain seq x y z
N MET A 1 -10.05 13.09 -27.99
CA MET A 1 -10.18 13.11 -26.52
C MET A 1 -10.00 11.69 -26.02
N SER A 2 -8.79 11.33 -25.60
CA SER A 2 -8.52 10.00 -25.05
C SER A 2 -9.18 9.92 -23.67
N ARG A 3 -10.07 8.96 -23.48
CA ARG A 3 -10.66 8.66 -22.19
C ARG A 3 -9.63 7.84 -21.41
N ASP A 4 -8.80 8.51 -20.61
CA ASP A 4 -7.96 7.84 -19.62
C ASP A 4 -8.88 7.22 -18.55
N VAL A 5 -9.22 5.95 -18.75
CA VAL A 5 -10.03 5.18 -17.81
C VAL A 5 -9.08 4.51 -16.83
N THR A 6 -8.98 5.11 -15.65
CA THR A 6 -8.24 4.53 -14.54
C THR A 6 -9.19 3.63 -13.75
N THR A 7 -9.11 2.33 -13.97
CA THR A 7 -9.81 1.35 -13.13
C THR A 7 -8.84 0.89 -12.05
N SER A 8 -9.30 0.84 -10.79
CA SER A 8 -8.46 0.35 -9.71
C SER A 8 -9.16 -0.74 -8.93
N VAL A 9 -8.45 -1.83 -8.70
CA VAL A 9 -8.90 -2.96 -7.90
C VAL A 9 -8.12 -2.94 -6.61
N GLY A 10 -8.83 -2.73 -5.50
CA GLY A 10 -8.26 -2.72 -4.16
C GLY A 10 -8.67 -3.97 -3.38
N TYR A 11 -7.80 -4.44 -2.50
CA TYR A 11 -8.11 -5.43 -1.49
C TYR A 11 -7.72 -4.88 -0.12
N ASP A 12 -8.64 -4.92 0.84
CA ASP A 12 -8.41 -4.54 2.24
C ASP A 12 -8.59 -5.81 3.09
N TYR A 13 -7.51 -6.28 3.69
CA TYR A 13 -7.49 -7.40 4.60
C TYR A 13 -7.16 -6.90 5.99
N ILE A 14 -8.05 -7.16 6.94
CA ILE A 14 -7.88 -6.74 8.34
C ILE A 14 -7.88 -8.00 9.22
N PRO A 15 -6.75 -8.71 9.32
CA PRO A 15 -6.56 -9.68 10.39
C PRO A 15 -6.46 -8.97 11.75
N TRP A 16 -6.63 -9.73 12.84
CA TRP A 16 -6.79 -9.19 14.20
C TRP A 16 -5.67 -8.26 14.69
N GLN A 17 -4.46 -8.35 14.12
CA GLN A 17 -3.29 -7.56 14.53
C GLN A 17 -2.62 -6.79 13.39
N CYS A 18 -3.09 -6.93 12.15
CA CYS A 18 -2.49 -6.29 10.99
C CYS A 18 -3.56 -5.80 10.03
N ARG A 19 -3.19 -4.88 9.15
CA ARG A 19 -4.02 -4.39 8.07
C ARG A 19 -3.21 -4.33 6.79
N LEU A 20 -3.57 -5.16 5.83
CA LEU A 20 -2.96 -5.20 4.51
C LEU A 20 -3.93 -4.60 3.50
N ARG A 21 -3.44 -3.65 2.72
CA ARG A 21 -4.15 -2.96 1.64
C ARG A 21 -3.34 -3.11 0.37
N GLY A 22 -3.90 -3.80 -0.62
CA GLY A 22 -3.37 -3.80 -1.98
C GLY A 22 -4.23 -2.94 -2.87
N LYS A 23 -3.64 -2.26 -3.84
CA LYS A 23 -4.34 -1.56 -4.92
C LYS A 23 -3.59 -1.79 -6.22
N ILE A 24 -4.29 -2.23 -7.25
CA ILE A 24 -3.76 -2.37 -8.60
C ILE A 24 -4.56 -1.43 -9.50
N ASP A 25 -3.87 -0.57 -10.23
CA ASP A 25 -4.44 0.42 -11.11
C ASP A 25 -4.19 0.05 -12.58
N SER A 26 -5.15 0.33 -13.47
CA SER A 26 -5.04 0.06 -14.92
C SER A 26 -3.91 0.82 -15.62
N ASN A 27 -3.26 1.78 -14.95
CA ASN A 27 -2.08 2.46 -15.46
C ASN A 27 -0.75 1.74 -15.16
N ASP A 28 -0.79 0.41 -14.93
CA ASP A 28 0.39 -0.40 -14.57
C ASP A 28 1.03 0.05 -13.24
N CYS A 29 0.22 0.63 -12.35
CA CYS A 29 0.63 1.03 -11.01
C CYS A 29 0.10 0.03 -9.98
N VAL A 30 1.02 -0.61 -9.25
CA VAL A 30 0.71 -1.51 -8.14
C VAL A 30 1.12 -0.84 -6.83
N ALA A 31 0.17 -0.63 -5.94
CA ALA A 31 0.41 -0.13 -4.60
C ALA A 31 0.10 -1.22 -3.57
N ALA A 32 0.96 -1.37 -2.57
CA ALA A 32 0.77 -2.21 -1.42
C ALA A 32 1.04 -1.39 -0.15
N PHE A 33 0.22 -1.58 0.85
CA PHE A 33 0.29 -0.91 2.14
C PHE A 33 0.03 -1.96 3.21
N LEU A 34 0.98 -2.14 4.12
CA LEU A 34 0.91 -3.10 5.22
C LEU A 34 1.12 -2.33 6.51
N GLU A 35 0.14 -2.37 7.39
CA GLU A 35 0.21 -1.81 8.74
C GLU A 35 0.15 -2.98 9.73
N GLU A 36 1.19 -3.15 10.54
CA GLU A 36 1.29 -4.20 11.56
C GLU A 36 1.32 -3.57 12.94
N ARG A 37 0.35 -3.93 13.77
CA ARG A 37 0.28 -3.49 15.16
C ARG A 37 0.99 -4.50 16.04
N LEU A 38 2.25 -4.22 16.35
CA LEU A 38 3.05 -4.99 17.29
C LEU A 38 2.61 -4.63 18.72
N ASN A 39 2.31 -5.65 19.53
CA ASN A 39 1.68 -5.55 20.87
C ASN A 39 2.37 -4.63 21.91
N MET A 40 3.50 -3.99 21.61
CA MET A 40 4.27 -3.10 22.50
C MET A 40 4.09 -1.60 22.17
N GLY A 41 2.92 -1.19 21.64
CA GLY A 41 2.69 0.22 21.24
C GLY A 41 3.50 0.64 20.02
N LEU A 42 3.89 -0.33 19.19
CA LEU A 42 4.64 -0.14 17.97
C LEU A 42 3.72 -0.39 16.79
N ASN A 43 3.54 0.62 15.94
CA ASN A 43 2.85 0.45 14.67
C ASN A 43 3.88 0.49 13.54
N PHE A 44 4.00 -0.61 12.82
CA PHE A 44 4.91 -0.72 11.70
C PHE A 44 4.13 -0.57 10.41
N ILE A 45 4.51 0.40 9.59
CA ILE A 45 3.84 0.72 8.33
C ILE A 45 4.84 0.49 7.21
N LEU A 46 4.47 -0.33 6.24
CA LEU A 46 5.18 -0.53 5.00
C LEU A 46 4.29 -0.06 3.86
N SER A 47 4.85 0.73 2.96
CA SER A 47 4.20 1.13 1.72
C SER A 47 5.13 0.87 0.54
N ALA A 48 4.58 0.33 -0.52
CA ALA A 48 5.30 0.11 -1.77
C ALA A 48 4.39 0.54 -2.90
N GLU A 49 4.86 1.42 -3.76
CA GLU A 49 4.20 1.79 -5.01
C GLU A 49 5.17 1.50 -6.15
N ILE A 50 4.70 0.71 -7.10
CA ILE A 50 5.45 0.21 -8.24
C ILE A 50 4.73 0.72 -9.49
N ASP A 51 5.37 1.62 -10.22
CA ASP A 51 4.92 2.11 -11.53
C ASP A 51 5.74 1.38 -12.61
N HIS A 52 5.15 0.34 -13.21
CA HIS A 52 5.86 -0.47 -14.22
C HIS A 52 6.06 0.29 -15.54
N LYS A 53 5.22 1.28 -15.83
CA LYS A 53 5.26 2.07 -17.07
C LYS A 53 6.44 3.04 -17.09
N LYS A 54 6.72 3.69 -15.97
CA LYS A 54 7.84 4.62 -15.79
C LYS A 54 9.06 3.96 -15.13
N LYS A 55 8.96 2.68 -14.75
CA LYS A 55 9.97 1.94 -13.97
C LYS A 55 10.36 2.66 -12.68
N GLY A 56 9.36 3.31 -12.08
CA GLY A 56 9.52 4.06 -10.83
C GLY A 56 9.10 3.17 -9.67
N TYR A 57 10.02 2.91 -8.75
CA TYR A 57 9.75 2.13 -7.55
C TYR A 57 9.86 3.05 -6.33
N LYS A 58 8.77 3.22 -5.60
CA LYS A 58 8.73 4.01 -4.37
C LYS A 58 8.44 3.07 -3.22
N PHE A 59 9.42 2.90 -2.34
CA PHE A 59 9.26 2.14 -1.12
C PHE A 59 9.32 3.11 0.06
N GLY A 60 8.37 2.95 0.97
CA GLY A 60 8.28 3.67 2.23
C GLY A 60 8.17 2.68 3.38
N PHE A 61 8.82 2.99 4.48
CA PHE A 61 8.58 2.33 5.75
C PHE A 61 8.47 3.39 6.83
N GLY A 62 7.54 3.18 7.75
CA GLY A 62 7.26 4.03 8.88
C GLY A 62 7.19 3.17 10.12
N LEU A 63 7.72 3.68 11.22
CA LEU A 63 7.59 3.04 12.52
C LEU A 63 7.14 4.10 13.49
N THR A 64 5.94 3.90 14.04
CA THR A 64 5.37 4.77 15.06
C THR A 64 5.52 4.07 16.40
N VAL A 65 6.11 4.79 17.35
CA VAL A 65 6.26 4.34 18.74
C VAL A 65 5.44 5.28 19.61
N GLY A 66 4.43 4.75 20.30
CA GLY A 66 3.63 5.53 21.25
C GLY A 66 2.12 5.33 21.08
N GLU A 67 1.42 5.48 22.19
CA GLU A 67 -0.03 5.66 22.27
C GLU A 67 -0.43 7.10 21.86
#